data_AF-A0A7J4KGT0-F1
#
_entry.id   AF-A0A7J4KGT0-F1
#
_cell.length_a   1.000
_cell.length_b   1.000
_cell.length_c   1.000
_cell.angle_alpha   90.00
_cell.angle_beta   90.00
_cell.angle_gamma   90.00
#
_symmetry.space_group_name_H-M   'P 1'
#
loop_
_entity.id
_entity.type
_entity.pdbx_description
1 polymer ?
#
loop_
_entity_poly.entity_id
_entity_poly.type
_entity_poly.pdbx_seq_one_letter_code
_entity_poly.pdbx_strand_id
1 'polypeptide(L)' 'MKDIVATRKMENGVAVYYQEGAEKKFESFNYSELIDLKINALDLLEDPKNYAVDPKGHKLTMKK' A
#
# COMPACT_ATOMS: atom_id res chain seq x y z
N MET A 1 5.62 10.00 -0.66
CA MET A 1 4.92 9.36 0.48
C MET A 1 3.54 9.98 0.66
N LYS A 2 2.50 9.15 0.62
CA LYS A 2 1.09 9.46 0.86
C LYS A 2 0.55 8.46 1.88
N ASP A 3 -0.29 8.91 2.80
CA ASP A 3 -0.91 8.03 3.76
C ASP A 3 -1.92 7.09 3.10
N ILE A 4 -1.80 5.80 3.40
CA ILE A 4 -2.76 4.80 2.96
C ILE A 4 -4.00 4.92 3.85
N VAL A 5 -5.16 5.08 3.22
CA VAL A 5 -6.45 5.24 3.88
C VAL A 5 -7.25 3.93 3.91
N ALA A 6 -6.97 3.02 2.99
CA ALA A 6 -7.58 1.69 2.94
C ALA A 6 -6.72 0.73 2.13
N THR A 7 -6.90 -0.56 2.34
CA THR A 7 -6.31 -1.62 1.52
C THR A 7 -7.37 -2.62 1.10
N ARG A 8 -7.11 -3.34 0.01
CA ARG A 8 -7.99 -4.40 -0.49
C ARG A 8 -7.15 -5.56 -0.98
N LYS A 9 -7.48 -6.76 -0.51
CA LYS A 9 -6.89 -7.99 -1.02
C LYS A 9 -7.33 -8.22 -2.47
N MET A 10 -6.37 -8.56 -3.32
CA MET A 10 -6.58 -8.99 -4.69
C MET A 10 -6.08 -10.41 -4.88
N GLU A 11 -6.44 -11.04 -6.01
CA GLU A 11 -6.04 -12.42 -6.33
C GLU A 11 -4.52 -12.59 -6.29
N ASN A 12 -3.78 -11.63 -6.87
CA ASN A 12 -2.33 -11.68 -7.02
C ASN A 12 -1.58 -10.63 -6.18
N GLY A 13 -2.23 -9.99 -5.20
CA GLY A 13 -1.59 -8.97 -4.38
C GLY A 13 -2.52 -8.14 -3.51
N VAL A 14 -2.13 -6.89 -3.27
CA VAL A 14 -2.85 -5.93 -2.43
C VAL A 14 -2.99 -4.60 -3.17
N ALA A 15 -4.21 -4.07 -3.25
CA ALA A 15 -4.46 -2.70 -3.67
C ALA A 15 -4.44 -1.77 -2.45
N VAL A 16 -3.59 -0.75 -2.48
CA VAL A 16 -3.50 0.30 -1.47
C VAL A 16 -4.21 1.54 -1.99
N TYR A 17 -5.03 2.16 -1.16
CA TYR A 17 -5.76 3.38 -1.50
C TYR A 17 -5.19 4.55 -0.71
N TYR A 18 -4.97 5.67 -1.37
CA TYR A 18 -4.43 6.89 -0.77
C TYR A 18 -5.19 8.12 -1.29
N GLN A 19 -5.13 9.21 -0.53
CA GLN A 19 -5.69 10.49 -0.95
C GLN A 19 -4.66 11.31 -1.72
N GLU A 20 -5.07 11.82 -2.88
CA GLU A 20 -4.33 12.80 -3.66
C GLU A 20 -5.22 14.01 -3.93
N GLY A 21 -5.09 15.03 -3.07
CA GLY A 21 -5.99 16.18 -3.11
C GLY A 21 -7.41 15.77 -2.73
N ALA A 22 -8.37 16.05 -3.63
CA ALA A 22 -9.77 15.66 -3.45
C ALA A 22 -10.08 14.26 -4.00
N GLU A 23 -9.14 13.63 -4.72
CA GLU A 23 -9.36 12.35 -5.37
C GLU A 23 -8.77 11.20 -4.56
N LYS A 24 -9.49 10.08 -4.52
CA LYS A 24 -8.99 8.82 -3.96
C LYS A 24 -8.35 8.02 -5.08
N LYS A 25 -7.05 7.83 -5.01
CA LYS A 25 -6.31 6.98 -5.94
C LYS A 25 -5.95 5.66 -5.26
N PHE A 26 -5.54 4.71 -6.09
CA PHE A 26 -5.04 3.43 -5.60
C PHE A 26 -3.82 3.00 -6.40
N GLU A 27 -3.04 2.14 -5.77
CA GLU A 27 -1.91 1.49 -6.38
C GLU A 27 -1.95 0.00 -6.03
N SER A 28 -1.61 -0.85 -6.98
CA SER A 28 -1.62 -2.30 -6.77
C SER A 28 -0.20 -2.80 -6.65
N PHE A 29 0.05 -3.58 -5.61
CA PHE A 29 1.31 -4.30 -5.41
C PHE A 29 1.04 -5.78 -5.49
N ASN A 30 1.84 -6.51 -6.26
CA ASN A 30 1.78 -7.97 -6.25
C ASN A 30 2.54 -8.56 -5.05
N TYR A 31 2.33 -9.84 -4.74
CA TYR A 31 2.97 -10.45 -3.57
C TYR A 31 4.50 -10.50 -3.67
N SER A 32 5.07 -10.67 -4.87
CA SER A 32 6.52 -10.65 -5.07
C SER A 32 7.10 -9.28 -4.75
N GLU A 33 6.46 -8.21 -5.20
CA GLU A 33 6.86 -6.83 -4.89
C GLU A 33 6.80 -6.56 -3.39
N LEU A 34 5.75 -7.01 -2.70
CA LEU A 34 5.65 -6.87 -1.25
C LEU A 34 6.77 -7.63 -0.53
N ILE A 35 7.15 -8.82 -1.01
CA ILE A 35 8.27 -9.60 -0.47
C ILE A 35 9.61 -8.87 -0.69
N ASP A 36 9.86 -8.36 -1.90
CA ASP A 36 11.06 -7.59 -2.23
C ASP A 36 11.18 -6.31 -1.39
N LEU A 37 10.05 -5.65 -1.16
CA LEU A 37 9.94 -4.47 -0.30
C LEU A 37 9.98 -4.81 1.21
N LYS A 38 10.03 -6.10 1.56
CA LYS A 38 9.97 -6.60 2.95
C LYS A 38 8.73 -6.12 3.70
N ILE A 39 7.61 -5.99 2.99
CA ILE A 39 6.31 -5.61 3.52
C ILE A 39 5.49 -6.87 3.74
N ASN A 40 4.94 -7.01 4.96
CA ASN A 40 4.00 -8.08 5.24
C ASN A 40 2.63 -7.71 4.67
N ALA A 41 2.15 -8.49 3.69
CA ALA A 41 0.86 -8.26 3.06
C ALA A 41 -0.32 -8.37 4.05
N LEU A 42 -0.21 -9.24 5.06
CA LEU A 42 -1.24 -9.39 6.10
C LEU A 42 -1.29 -8.14 6.98
N ASP A 43 -0.14 -7.68 7.47
CA ASP A 43 -0.03 -6.46 8.29
C ASP A 43 -0.53 -5.22 7.52
N LEU A 44 -0.20 -5.13 6.23
CA LEU A 44 -0.71 -4.07 5.34
C LEU A 44 -2.24 -4.12 5.16
N LEU A 45 -2.83 -5.32 5.17
CA LEU A 45 -4.28 -5.51 5.06
C LEU A 45 -5.00 -5.23 6.38
N GLU A 46 -4.43 -5.62 7.51
CA GLU A 46 -5.01 -5.43 8.84
C GLU A 46 -4.86 -3.98 9.32
N ASP A 47 -3.67 -3.39 9.17
CA ASP A 47 -3.31 -2.06 9.66
C ASP A 47 -2.74 -1.15 8.56
N PRO A 48 -3.50 -0.84 7.49
CA PRO A 48 -3.03 0.00 6.39
C PRO A 48 -2.57 1.40 6.81
N LYS A 49 -3.10 1.92 7.93
CA LYS A 49 -2.72 3.24 8.47
C LYS A 49 -1.28 3.29 8.96
N ASN A 50 -0.67 2.15 9.26
CA ASN A 50 0.75 2.05 9.62
C ASN A 50 1.68 2.15 8.41
N TYR A 51 1.14 2.27 7.19
CA TYR A 51 1.90 2.30 5.96
C TYR A 51 1.64 3.56 5.13
N ALA A 52 2.68 4.01 4.45
CA ALA A 52 2.63 5.06 3.44
C ALA A 52 3.04 4.49 2.10
N VAL A 53 2.41 4.97 1.04
CA VAL A 53 2.73 4.62 -0.35
C VAL A 53 3.46 5.77 -1.02
N ASP A 54 4.48 5.46 -1.81
CA ASP A 54 5.12 6.41 -2.72
C ASP A 54 4.70 6.09 -4.16
N PRO A 55 3.64 6.74 -4.68
CA PRO A 55 3.12 6.42 -6.01
C PRO A 55 4.07 6.81 -7.15
N LYS A 56 5.05 7.69 -6.88
CA LYS A 56 6.07 8.05 -7.87
C LYS A 56 7.16 6.99 -8.00
N GLY A 57 7.54 6.40 -6.87
CA GLY A 57 8.59 5.39 -6.79
C GLY A 57 8.08 3.95 -6.82
N HIS A 58 6.76 3.76 -6.80
CA HIS A 58 6.08 2.48 -6.60
C HIS A 58 6.64 1.72 -5.39
N LYS A 59 6.60 2.38 -4.21
CA LYS A 59 7.14 1.82 -2.96
C LYS A 59 6.14 1.92 -1.82
N LEU A 60 6.32 1.03 -0.85
CA LEU A 60 5.62 1.07 0.42
C LEU A 60 6.64 1.27 1.54
N THR A 61 6.22 2.00 2.57
CA THR A 61 7.07 2.27 3.72
C THR A 61 6.24 2.21 4.97
N MET A 62 6.71 1.45 5.95
CA MET A 62 6.08 1.40 7.26
C MET A 62 6.39 2.71 8.00
N LYS A 63 5.36 3.36 8.53
CA LYS A 63 5.42 4.60 9.32
C LYS A 63 5.74 4.36 10.80
N LYS A 64 5.78 3.09 11.22
CA LYS A 64 5.92 2.66 12.62
C LYS A 64 7.10 3.34 13.32
#